data_AF-A0A7Y6LAV5-F1
#
_entry.id   AF-A0A7Y6LAV5-F1
#
_cell.length_a   1.000
_cell.length_b   1.000
_cell.length_c   1.000
_cell.angle_alpha   90.00
_cell.angle_beta   90.00
_cell.angle_gamma   90.00
#
_symmetry.space_group_name_H-M   'P 1'
#
loop_
_entity.id
_entity.type
_entity.pdbx_description
1 polymer ?
#
loop_
_entity_poly.entity_id
_entity_poly.type
_entity_poly.pdbx_seq_one_letter_code
_entity_poly.pdbx_strand_id
1 'polypeptide(L)'
;MPATHHPSAPPASRTKATKTTKAGRTTETPGTPEAAEAAGSAEAAGAAEADKATDTPPARSADTGPPAPERSSTTVGRIPVLDVHPVVQQGRRPAKAVTGETFEVSATVFREGHDAVAANVVLRDPRGRPGPWTPMRELAPGTDRWGANVTPDAPGLWTYTVEAWSDPLSTWRHHATIKIPAGQDTELVLEDGARLYERAAAGVPARSAERTLLRAAARALRDESRPPAARLAAALTPEVDAVLARHPLRELVTASAPMPLLVERE
;
A
#
# COMPACT_ATOMS: atom_id res chain seq x y z
N MET A 1 -13.17 -8.62 39.58
CA MET A 1 -14.29 -7.66 39.49
C MET A 1 -14.27 -6.84 40.77
N PRO A 2 -14.55 -5.52 40.74
CA PRO A 2 -15.86 -4.97 40.36
C PRO A 2 -15.93 -4.43 38.92
N ALA A 3 -17.11 -3.98 38.51
CA ALA A 3 -17.36 -3.33 37.23
C ALA A 3 -17.27 -1.81 37.34
N THR A 4 -16.92 -1.13 36.24
CA THR A 4 -16.97 0.33 36.10
C THR A 4 -17.88 0.68 34.91
N HIS A 5 -18.81 1.63 35.14
CA HIS A 5 -19.85 1.97 34.17
C HIS A 5 -19.31 2.80 33.00
N HIS A 6 -19.83 2.55 31.80
CA HIS A 6 -19.73 3.50 30.68
C HIS A 6 -20.78 4.61 30.84
N PRO A 7 -20.40 5.90 30.84
CA PRO A 7 -21.35 7.00 30.68
C PRO A 7 -21.73 7.14 29.19
N SER A 8 -23.03 7.02 28.89
CA SER A 8 -23.55 7.20 27.53
C SER A 8 -23.82 8.68 27.23
N ALA A 9 -23.53 9.12 26.00
CA ALA A 9 -23.74 10.50 25.57
C ALA A 9 -25.12 10.69 24.90
N PRO A 10 -25.85 11.79 25.17
CA PRO A 10 -27.18 12.04 24.59
C PRO A 10 -27.11 12.50 23.12
N PRO A 11 -28.15 12.22 22.31
CA PRO A 11 -28.18 12.56 20.88
C PRO A 11 -28.45 14.04 20.61
N ALA A 12 -27.85 14.59 19.56
CA ALA A 12 -28.05 15.97 19.13
C ALA A 12 -29.35 16.17 18.31
N SER A 13 -30.07 17.26 18.60
CA SER A 13 -31.36 17.59 17.97
C SER A 13 -31.24 18.03 16.50
N ARG A 14 -32.16 17.55 15.65
CA ARG A 14 -32.37 18.05 14.28
C ARG A 14 -33.15 19.37 14.28
N THR A 15 -32.69 20.36 13.52
CA THR A 15 -33.47 21.54 13.11
C THR A 15 -33.45 21.67 11.58
N LYS A 16 -34.53 22.17 10.96
CA LYS A 16 -34.78 22.06 9.51
C LYS A 16 -35.54 23.28 8.96
N ALA A 17 -34.90 24.13 8.14
CA ALA A 17 -35.56 25.09 7.23
C ALA A 17 -34.55 25.76 6.27
N THR A 18 -34.90 26.44 5.15
CA THR A 18 -35.93 26.24 4.10
C THR A 18 -35.63 27.22 2.94
N LYS A 19 -35.60 26.75 1.67
CA LYS A 19 -35.76 27.45 0.35
C LYS A 19 -35.23 28.89 0.14
N THR A 20 -34.71 29.15 -1.08
CA THR A 20 -35.31 30.06 -2.08
C THR A 20 -34.71 29.79 -3.48
N THR A 21 -35.35 30.28 -4.56
CA THR A 21 -35.22 29.84 -5.95
C THR A 21 -34.82 30.96 -6.93
N LYS A 22 -34.72 30.59 -8.23
CA LYS A 22 -34.74 31.40 -9.47
C LYS A 22 -33.35 31.69 -10.08
N ALA A 23 -33.04 31.57 -11.39
CA ALA A 23 -33.53 30.85 -12.58
C ALA A 23 -33.40 31.76 -13.82
N GLY A 24 -32.75 31.27 -14.89
CA GLY A 24 -32.54 31.99 -16.16
C GLY A 24 -31.33 31.44 -16.94
N ARG A 25 -31.27 31.54 -18.28
CA ARG A 25 -32.00 30.71 -19.29
C ARG A 25 -31.47 31.08 -20.69
N THR A 26 -31.05 30.08 -21.51
CA THR A 26 -30.78 30.15 -22.99
C THR A 26 -29.66 31.14 -23.42
N THR A 27 -28.83 30.97 -24.46
CA THR A 27 -28.53 29.87 -25.44
C THR A 27 -27.10 30.13 -26.02
N GLU A 28 -26.56 29.70 -27.19
CA GLU A 28 -27.03 29.08 -28.46
C GLU A 28 -25.86 28.35 -29.20
N THR A 29 -26.17 27.60 -30.25
CA THR A 29 -25.25 27.00 -31.27
C THR A 29 -25.90 27.23 -32.67
N PRO A 30 -25.24 27.15 -33.86
CA PRO A 30 -24.17 26.22 -34.25
C PRO A 30 -23.09 26.78 -35.23
N GLY A 31 -22.24 25.89 -35.78
CA GLY A 31 -21.39 26.18 -36.95
C GLY A 31 -20.52 24.98 -37.37
N THR A 32 -20.79 24.38 -38.53
CA THR A 32 -20.05 23.23 -39.13
C THR A 32 -19.73 23.54 -40.60
N PRO A 33 -18.56 23.11 -41.10
CA PRO A 33 -18.50 22.15 -42.22
C PRO A 33 -17.49 21.01 -41.90
N GLU A 34 -17.54 19.78 -42.43
CA GLU A 34 -17.53 19.31 -43.84
C GLU A 34 -16.35 19.83 -44.69
N ALA A 35 -15.68 19.05 -45.54
CA ALA A 35 -15.58 17.59 -45.69
C ALA A 35 -14.34 17.25 -46.55
N ALA A 36 -13.75 16.05 -46.41
CA ALA A 36 -12.81 15.45 -47.38
C ALA A 36 -12.64 13.93 -47.13
N GLU A 37 -12.55 13.13 -48.18
CA GLU A 37 -12.45 11.65 -48.14
C GLU A 37 -11.15 11.10 -48.77
N ALA A 38 -11.00 9.76 -48.66
CA ALA A 38 -10.29 8.86 -49.59
C ALA A 38 -8.74 8.79 -49.55
N ALA A 39 -8.08 7.70 -50.00
CA ALA A 39 -8.44 6.26 -50.06
C ALA A 39 -7.18 5.43 -50.48
N GLY A 40 -7.21 4.10 -50.29
CA GLY A 40 -6.18 3.14 -50.76
C GLY A 40 -5.22 2.70 -49.64
N SER A 41 -4.97 1.43 -49.27
CA SER A 41 -5.11 0.08 -49.87
C SER A 41 -3.86 -0.49 -50.57
N ALA A 42 -3.32 -1.58 -49.99
CA ALA A 42 -2.73 -2.76 -50.67
C ALA A 42 -1.39 -2.58 -51.46
N GLU A 43 -0.55 -3.61 -51.72
CA GLU A 43 -0.54 -5.01 -51.28
C GLU A 43 0.88 -5.68 -51.30
N ALA A 44 0.94 -6.84 -50.64
CA ALA A 44 1.78 -8.04 -50.80
C ALA A 44 3.04 -8.15 -51.72
N ALA A 45 4.11 -8.66 -51.08
CA ALA A 45 4.86 -9.91 -51.39
C ALA A 45 5.58 -10.20 -52.73
N GLY A 46 6.75 -10.85 -52.59
CA GLY A 46 7.51 -11.55 -53.63
C GLY A 46 9.03 -11.30 -53.54
N ALA A 47 9.97 -12.19 -53.89
CA ALA A 47 10.18 -13.65 -53.75
C ALA A 47 11.36 -14.04 -54.69
N ALA A 48 12.06 -15.15 -54.39
CA ALA A 48 13.06 -15.85 -55.23
C ALA A 48 14.46 -15.21 -55.49
N GLU A 49 15.47 -15.84 -54.86
CA GLU A 49 16.76 -16.33 -55.38
C GLU A 49 17.49 -15.68 -56.59
N ALA A 50 18.80 -15.45 -56.40
CA ALA A 50 19.84 -15.87 -57.36
C ALA A 50 21.19 -16.13 -56.65
N ASP A 51 21.82 -17.27 -56.95
CA ASP A 51 23.09 -17.75 -56.36
C ASP A 51 24.33 -16.97 -56.86
N LYS A 52 25.31 -16.74 -55.97
CA LYS A 52 26.72 -16.72 -56.38
C LYS A 52 27.70 -17.04 -55.22
N ALA A 53 28.23 -18.26 -55.20
CA ALA A 53 29.27 -18.68 -54.26
C ALA A 53 30.62 -17.94 -54.44
N THR A 54 31.35 -17.77 -53.33
CA THR A 54 32.83 -17.59 -53.31
C THR A 54 33.39 -18.15 -52.00
N ASP A 55 34.56 -18.81 -52.06
CA ASP A 55 35.14 -19.65 -51.02
C ASP A 55 35.87 -18.87 -49.90
N THR A 56 35.78 -19.34 -48.65
CA THR A 56 36.63 -18.94 -47.49
C THR A 56 36.49 -19.97 -46.33
N PRO A 57 37.57 -20.34 -45.60
CA PRO A 57 37.55 -21.47 -44.64
C PRO A 57 36.78 -21.23 -43.32
N PRO A 58 36.42 -22.29 -42.57
CA PRO A 58 35.58 -22.17 -41.37
C PRO A 58 36.26 -21.44 -40.21
N ALA A 59 35.55 -20.46 -39.66
CA ALA A 59 35.95 -19.75 -38.44
C ALA A 59 35.88 -20.65 -37.20
N ARG A 60 36.72 -20.35 -36.20
CA ARG A 60 36.81 -21.10 -34.94
C ARG A 60 35.61 -20.80 -34.03
N SER A 61 35.33 -21.71 -33.10
CA SER A 61 34.26 -21.63 -32.11
C SER A 61 34.16 -20.25 -31.46
N ALA A 62 32.96 -19.67 -31.47
CA ALA A 62 32.70 -18.45 -30.70
C ALA A 62 32.75 -18.76 -29.20
N ASP A 63 33.48 -17.92 -28.47
CA ASP A 63 33.61 -18.00 -27.02
C ASP A 63 32.23 -17.80 -26.34
N THR A 64 31.80 -18.78 -25.56
CA THR A 64 30.55 -18.66 -24.79
C THR A 64 30.86 -17.87 -23.52
N GLY A 65 30.76 -16.54 -23.64
CA GLY A 65 31.00 -15.62 -22.53
C GLY A 65 30.22 -16.03 -21.26
N PRO A 66 30.76 -15.74 -20.07
CA PRO A 66 30.25 -16.29 -18.82
C PRO A 66 28.75 -15.97 -18.65
N PRO A 67 27.94 -16.93 -18.16
CA PRO A 67 26.51 -16.75 -18.03
C PRO A 67 26.21 -15.50 -17.18
N ALA A 68 25.25 -14.69 -17.65
CA ALA A 68 24.78 -13.52 -16.91
C ALA A 68 24.41 -13.94 -15.48
N PRO A 69 24.80 -13.17 -14.44
CA PRO A 69 24.71 -13.62 -13.06
C PRO A 69 23.27 -14.01 -12.72
N GLU A 70 23.09 -15.28 -12.37
CA GLU A 70 21.81 -15.79 -11.88
C GLU A 70 21.37 -14.89 -10.72
N ARG A 71 20.16 -14.31 -10.84
CA ARG A 71 19.62 -13.44 -9.80
C ARG A 71 19.41 -14.29 -8.55
N SER A 72 20.35 -14.23 -7.62
CA SER A 72 20.36 -15.00 -6.38
C SER A 72 19.09 -14.71 -5.59
N SER A 73 18.09 -15.58 -5.74
CA SER A 73 16.81 -15.47 -5.05
C SER A 73 17.01 -15.82 -3.59
N THR A 74 17.36 -14.82 -2.78
CA THR A 74 17.45 -14.98 -1.33
C THR A 74 16.11 -15.45 -0.79
N THR A 75 16.12 -16.52 0.00
CA THR A 75 14.90 -17.14 0.56
C THR A 75 14.11 -16.17 1.46
N VAL A 76 14.78 -15.12 1.95
CA VAL A 76 14.19 -13.99 2.68
C VAL A 76 14.24 -12.74 1.80
N GLY A 77 13.15 -11.98 1.75
CA GLY A 77 13.08 -10.70 1.06
C GLY A 77 13.65 -9.54 1.89
N ARG A 78 13.42 -8.29 1.46
CA ARG A 78 14.08 -7.12 2.06
C ARG A 78 13.59 -6.82 3.49
N ILE A 79 12.32 -7.10 3.80
CA ILE A 79 11.76 -7.10 5.16
C ILE A 79 11.34 -8.55 5.45
N PRO A 80 11.99 -9.25 6.41
CA PRO A 80 11.63 -10.61 6.79
C PRO A 80 10.12 -10.80 7.06
N VAL A 81 9.50 -11.70 6.30
CA VAL A 81 8.15 -12.23 6.55
C VAL A 81 8.27 -13.74 6.62
N LEU A 82 8.26 -14.28 7.82
CA LEU A 82 8.56 -15.68 8.12
C LEU A 82 7.38 -16.36 8.84
N ASP A 83 7.33 -17.68 8.79
CA ASP A 83 6.37 -18.52 9.52
C ASP A 83 4.93 -17.98 9.50
N VAL A 84 4.32 -17.96 8.30
CA VAL A 84 2.93 -17.52 8.11
C VAL A 84 1.96 -18.63 8.52
N HIS A 85 1.02 -18.32 9.42
CA HIS A 85 -0.02 -19.20 9.93
C HIS A 85 -1.43 -18.64 9.65
N PRO A 86 -2.46 -19.50 9.56
CA PRO A 86 -2.41 -20.96 9.67
C PRO A 86 -1.64 -21.61 8.52
N VAL A 87 -1.16 -22.84 8.70
CA VAL A 87 -0.48 -23.62 7.65
C VAL A 87 -0.74 -25.11 7.81
N VAL A 88 -1.16 -25.78 6.72
CA VAL A 88 -1.43 -27.23 6.71
C VAL A 88 -0.45 -27.92 5.76
N GLN A 89 0.29 -28.91 6.26
CA GLN A 89 1.30 -29.68 5.51
C GLN A 89 2.28 -28.77 4.73
N GLN A 90 2.84 -27.74 5.37
CA GLN A 90 3.75 -26.76 4.74
C GLN A 90 3.15 -26.08 3.48
N GLY A 91 1.85 -25.80 3.50
CA GLY A 91 1.12 -25.18 2.39
C GLY A 91 0.67 -26.16 1.29
N ARG A 92 1.04 -27.45 1.37
CA ARG A 92 0.60 -28.50 0.43
C ARG A 92 -0.88 -28.84 0.55
N ARG A 93 -1.55 -28.37 1.60
CA ARG A 93 -3.01 -28.46 1.80
C ARG A 93 -3.54 -27.10 2.21
N PRO A 94 -4.80 -26.77 1.83
CA PRO A 94 -5.45 -25.56 2.29
C PRO A 94 -5.68 -25.60 3.81
N ALA A 95 -5.58 -24.44 4.46
CA ALA A 95 -6.31 -24.19 5.70
C ALA A 95 -7.83 -24.26 5.43
N LYS A 96 -8.65 -24.45 6.48
CA LYS A 96 -10.11 -24.50 6.36
C LYS A 96 -10.74 -23.32 7.09
N ALA A 97 -11.85 -22.82 6.55
CA ALA A 97 -12.81 -21.97 7.24
C ALA A 97 -14.22 -22.22 6.65
N VAL A 98 -15.27 -21.79 7.33
CA VAL A 98 -16.61 -21.61 6.72
C VAL A 98 -16.88 -20.15 6.37
N THR A 99 -17.88 -19.93 5.52
CA THR A 99 -18.29 -18.58 5.10
C THR A 99 -18.73 -17.75 6.32
N GLY A 100 -18.14 -16.57 6.52
CA GLY A 100 -18.39 -15.71 7.68
C GLY A 100 -17.58 -16.05 8.95
N GLU A 101 -16.83 -17.16 8.97
CA GLU A 101 -15.92 -17.49 10.07
C GLU A 101 -14.76 -16.50 10.16
N THR A 102 -14.40 -16.08 11.37
CA THR A 102 -13.29 -15.13 11.58
C THR A 102 -12.14 -15.81 12.30
N PHE A 103 -10.95 -15.79 11.68
CA PHE A 103 -9.73 -16.41 12.22
C PHE A 103 -8.52 -15.47 12.11
N GLU A 104 -7.51 -15.65 12.95
CA GLU A 104 -6.28 -14.85 12.91
C GLU A 104 -5.27 -15.44 11.91
N VAL A 105 -4.83 -14.62 10.95
CA VAL A 105 -3.61 -14.87 10.18
C VAL A 105 -2.46 -14.20 10.94
N SER A 106 -1.38 -14.95 11.19
CA SER A 106 -0.19 -14.46 11.89
C SER A 106 1.10 -14.76 11.13
N ALA A 107 2.15 -13.99 11.39
CA ALA A 107 3.48 -14.18 10.82
C ALA A 107 4.54 -13.59 11.75
N THR A 108 5.78 -14.07 11.65
CA THR A 108 6.93 -13.41 12.28
C THR A 108 7.50 -12.36 11.32
N VAL A 109 7.51 -11.10 11.75
CA VAL A 109 7.88 -9.92 10.94
C VAL A 109 8.76 -8.97 11.74
N PHE A 110 9.96 -8.72 11.22
CA PHE A 110 10.97 -7.82 11.80
C PHE A 110 11.84 -7.24 10.67
N ARG A 111 12.89 -6.49 11.01
CA ARG A 111 13.91 -5.98 10.08
C ARG A 111 15.28 -5.88 10.75
N GLU A 112 16.28 -5.49 9.98
CA GLU A 112 17.57 -5.03 10.52
C GLU A 112 17.48 -3.60 11.10
N GLY A 113 18.30 -3.33 12.12
CA GLY A 113 18.33 -2.04 12.81
C GLY A 113 17.29 -1.93 13.92
N HIS A 114 16.88 -0.70 14.21
CA HIS A 114 15.95 -0.38 15.31
C HIS A 114 14.71 0.42 14.83
N ASP A 115 14.60 0.64 13.53
CA ASP A 115 13.46 1.30 12.90
C ASP A 115 12.20 0.42 13.00
N ALA A 116 11.02 1.04 12.98
CA ALA A 116 9.75 0.34 12.99
C ALA A 116 9.50 -0.47 11.69
N VAL A 117 8.71 -1.53 11.85
CA VAL A 117 8.03 -2.27 10.79
C VAL A 117 6.53 -2.23 11.01
N ALA A 118 5.78 -2.48 9.94
CA ALA A 118 4.37 -2.86 10.03
C ALA A 118 4.04 -3.89 8.94
N ALA A 119 2.91 -4.58 9.12
CA ALA A 119 2.44 -5.61 8.21
C ALA A 119 0.92 -5.52 7.96
N ASN A 120 0.44 -6.11 6.87
CA ASN A 120 -0.98 -6.36 6.62
C ASN A 120 -1.19 -7.74 5.99
N VAL A 121 -2.38 -8.28 6.22
CA VAL A 121 -2.85 -9.47 5.50
C VAL A 121 -3.50 -9.00 4.19
N VAL A 122 -3.24 -9.71 3.10
CA VAL A 122 -3.96 -9.61 1.83
C VAL A 122 -4.69 -10.93 1.62
N LEU A 123 -5.95 -10.99 2.07
CA LEU A 123 -6.87 -12.08 1.72
C LEU A 123 -7.39 -11.84 0.29
N ARG A 124 -7.41 -12.88 -0.54
CA ARG A 124 -7.87 -12.84 -1.94
C ARG A 124 -8.95 -13.89 -2.19
N ASP A 125 -10.02 -13.45 -2.85
CA ASP A 125 -11.16 -14.29 -3.20
C ASP A 125 -10.83 -15.34 -4.30
N PRO A 126 -11.75 -16.26 -4.61
CA PRO A 126 -11.57 -17.25 -5.69
C PRO A 126 -11.46 -16.66 -7.12
N ARG A 127 -11.51 -15.33 -7.27
CA ARG A 127 -11.26 -14.58 -8.50
C ARG A 127 -9.97 -13.74 -8.42
N GLY A 128 -9.15 -13.95 -7.39
CA GLY A 128 -7.89 -13.25 -7.13
C GLY A 128 -8.02 -11.82 -6.59
N ARG A 129 -9.25 -11.33 -6.38
CA ARG A 129 -9.54 -9.95 -5.95
C ARG A 129 -9.16 -9.80 -4.47
N PRO A 130 -8.35 -8.78 -4.10
CA PRO A 130 -8.02 -8.54 -2.71
C PRO A 130 -9.24 -8.03 -1.93
N GLY A 131 -9.34 -8.43 -0.66
CA GLY A 131 -10.33 -7.95 0.29
C GLY A 131 -10.01 -6.54 0.83
N PRO A 132 -10.57 -6.17 2.01
CA PRO A 132 -10.33 -4.88 2.64
C PRO A 132 -8.88 -4.71 3.13
N TRP A 133 -8.56 -3.49 3.57
CA TRP A 133 -7.29 -3.19 4.25
C TRP A 133 -7.30 -3.81 5.66
N THR A 134 -6.45 -4.81 5.88
CA THR A 134 -6.36 -5.56 7.14
C THR A 134 -4.95 -5.45 7.74
N PRO A 135 -4.63 -4.34 8.45
CA PRO A 135 -3.34 -4.16 9.10
C PRO A 135 -3.18 -5.14 10.28
N MET A 136 -1.95 -5.57 10.49
CA MET A 136 -1.54 -6.44 11.60
C MET A 136 -0.99 -5.61 12.76
N ARG A 137 -1.01 -6.21 13.95
CA ARG A 137 -0.38 -5.71 15.18
C ARG A 137 0.60 -6.76 15.70
N GLU A 138 1.64 -6.36 16.43
CA GLU A 138 2.39 -7.33 17.25
C GLU A 138 1.45 -7.91 18.33
N LEU A 139 1.48 -9.23 18.53
CA LEU A 139 0.57 -9.96 19.41
C LEU A 139 1.02 -9.95 20.88
N ALA A 140 2.34 -9.88 21.10
CA ALA A 140 2.95 -9.72 22.41
C ALA A 140 4.28 -8.94 22.25
N PRO A 141 4.58 -7.93 23.10
CA PRO A 141 5.75 -7.08 22.90
C PRO A 141 7.09 -7.82 22.86
N GLY A 142 7.92 -7.54 21.84
CA GLY A 142 9.26 -8.12 21.70
C GLY A 142 9.25 -9.60 21.31
N THR A 143 8.22 -10.05 20.59
CA THR A 143 8.15 -11.40 20.02
C THR A 143 8.30 -11.42 18.51
N ASP A 144 8.28 -10.25 17.86
CA ASP A 144 8.21 -10.08 16.41
C ASP A 144 7.04 -10.84 15.76
N ARG A 145 6.04 -11.27 16.55
CA ARG A 145 4.90 -12.05 16.08
C ARG A 145 3.73 -11.14 15.83
N TRP A 146 3.38 -10.97 14.57
CA TRP A 146 2.29 -10.11 14.11
C TRP A 146 1.04 -10.94 13.80
N GLY A 147 -0.15 -10.35 13.96
CA GLY A 147 -1.40 -10.99 13.55
C GLY A 147 -2.54 -10.02 13.27
N ALA A 148 -3.48 -10.46 12.42
CA ALA A 148 -4.76 -9.81 12.17
C ALA A 148 -5.86 -10.82 11.87
N ASN A 149 -7.09 -10.47 12.24
CA ASN A 149 -8.27 -11.27 11.95
C ASN A 149 -8.75 -11.05 10.51
N VAL A 150 -9.15 -12.13 9.83
CA VAL A 150 -9.78 -12.11 8.50
C VAL A 150 -11.06 -12.93 8.49
N THR A 151 -11.96 -12.57 7.58
CA THR A 151 -13.30 -13.18 7.43
C THR A 151 -13.59 -13.33 5.94
N PRO A 152 -13.69 -14.56 5.38
CA PRO A 152 -14.07 -14.77 3.99
C PRO A 152 -15.61 -14.70 3.83
N ASP A 153 -16.09 -14.12 2.73
CA ASP A 153 -17.50 -13.80 2.51
C ASP A 153 -18.24 -14.76 1.56
N ALA A 154 -17.54 -15.73 0.96
CA ALA A 154 -18.12 -16.70 0.04
C ALA A 154 -17.34 -18.04 0.01
N PRO A 155 -18.00 -19.19 -0.29
CA PRO A 155 -17.31 -20.46 -0.49
C PRO A 155 -16.36 -20.45 -1.70
N GLY A 156 -15.29 -21.23 -1.62
CA GLY A 156 -14.34 -21.47 -2.72
C GLY A 156 -12.90 -21.63 -2.26
N LEU A 157 -11.95 -21.64 -3.22
CA LEU A 157 -10.53 -21.62 -2.92
C LEU A 157 -10.02 -20.17 -2.89
N TRP A 158 -9.68 -19.71 -1.69
CA TRP A 158 -9.10 -18.41 -1.39
C TRP A 158 -7.57 -18.51 -1.21
N THR A 159 -6.88 -17.38 -1.20
CA THR A 159 -5.47 -17.30 -0.75
C THR A 159 -5.24 -16.13 0.18
N TYR A 160 -4.34 -16.27 1.14
CA TYR A 160 -3.87 -15.17 1.99
C TYR A 160 -2.36 -14.98 1.85
N THR A 161 -1.90 -13.76 2.04
CA THR A 161 -0.50 -13.35 1.94
C THR A 161 -0.25 -12.31 3.03
N VAL A 162 0.94 -12.32 3.63
CA VAL A 162 1.36 -11.23 4.53
C VAL A 162 2.32 -10.32 3.76
N GLU A 163 1.99 -9.03 3.70
CA GLU A 163 2.88 -7.97 3.23
C GLU A 163 3.48 -7.26 4.45
N ALA A 164 4.78 -6.96 4.44
CA ALA A 164 5.47 -6.19 5.47
C ALA A 164 6.38 -5.12 4.87
N TRP A 165 6.61 -4.03 5.63
CA TRP A 165 7.38 -2.87 5.18
C TRP A 165 8.14 -2.18 6.32
N SER A 166 9.16 -1.40 5.93
CA SER A 166 9.75 -0.35 6.77
C SER A 166 8.68 0.73 7.01
N ASP A 167 8.41 1.06 8.27
CA ASP A 167 7.57 2.21 8.66
C ASP A 167 8.45 3.39 9.11
N PRO A 168 8.86 4.26 8.17
CA PRO A 168 9.67 5.43 8.50
C PRO A 168 8.88 6.49 9.28
N LEU A 169 7.53 6.48 9.22
CA LEU A 169 6.71 7.48 9.89
C LEU A 169 6.60 7.20 11.38
N SER A 170 6.33 5.97 11.79
CA SER A 170 6.35 5.59 13.20
C SER A 170 7.75 5.75 13.80
N THR A 171 8.80 5.39 13.04
CA THR A 171 10.20 5.62 13.42
C THR A 171 10.50 7.11 13.65
N TRP A 172 10.16 7.96 12.67
CA TRP A 172 10.36 9.41 12.79
C TRP A 172 9.54 10.01 13.94
N ARG A 173 8.28 9.59 14.12
CA ARG A 173 7.41 10.07 15.21
C ARG A 173 8.02 9.80 16.59
N HIS A 174 8.58 8.60 16.80
CA HIS A 174 9.27 8.26 18.04
C HIS A 174 10.49 9.15 18.29
N HIS A 175 11.35 9.35 17.29
CA HIS A 175 12.51 10.23 17.42
C HIS A 175 12.12 11.70 17.62
N ALA A 176 11.09 12.20 16.93
CA ALA A 176 10.67 13.59 16.97
C ALA A 176 10.04 13.98 18.32
N THR A 177 9.22 13.12 18.93
CA THR A 177 8.64 13.40 20.26
C THR A 177 9.67 13.41 21.39
N ILE A 178 10.87 12.82 21.17
CA ILE A 178 12.00 12.89 22.09
C ILE A 178 12.90 14.09 21.79
N LYS A 179 13.34 14.26 20.53
CA LYS A 179 14.32 15.29 20.13
C LYS A 179 13.78 16.71 20.19
N ILE A 180 12.53 16.95 19.76
CA ILE A 180 11.97 18.31 19.66
C ILE A 180 11.80 18.96 21.05
N PRO A 181 11.28 18.30 22.10
CA PRO A 181 11.28 18.85 23.46
C PRO A 181 12.68 19.04 24.06
N ALA A 182 13.65 18.23 23.65
CA ALA A 182 15.05 18.36 24.07
C ALA A 182 15.84 19.47 23.33
N GLY A 183 15.23 20.14 22.34
CA GLY A 183 15.90 21.16 21.52
C GLY A 183 16.99 20.60 20.59
N GLN A 184 16.98 19.30 20.32
CA GLN A 184 18.01 18.63 19.52
C GLN A 184 17.61 18.53 18.05
N ASP A 185 18.52 18.94 17.16
CA ASP A 185 18.40 18.84 15.69
C ASP A 185 17.06 19.35 15.10
N THR A 186 16.42 20.35 15.74
CA THR A 186 14.97 20.59 15.56
C THR A 186 14.55 20.79 14.12
N GLU A 187 15.29 21.60 13.36
CA GLU A 187 14.95 21.92 11.97
C GLU A 187 15.19 20.74 11.02
N LEU A 188 16.23 19.94 11.26
CA LEU A 188 16.50 18.72 10.50
C LEU A 188 15.40 17.68 10.75
N VAL A 189 15.05 17.45 12.02
CA VAL A 189 13.99 16.51 12.42
C VAL A 189 12.63 16.94 11.83
N LEU A 190 12.31 18.24 11.81
CA LEU A 190 11.05 18.72 11.24
C LEU A 190 11.04 18.65 9.70
N GLU A 191 12.17 18.90 9.02
CA GLU A 191 12.30 18.78 7.56
C GLU A 191 12.21 17.32 7.08
N ASP A 192 12.88 16.39 7.77
CA ASP A 192 12.75 14.95 7.49
C ASP A 192 11.30 14.48 7.63
N GLY A 193 10.61 14.95 8.68
CA GLY A 193 9.17 14.75 8.87
C GLY A 193 8.35 15.28 7.70
N ALA A 194 8.60 16.52 7.27
CA ALA A 194 7.89 17.14 6.15
C ALA A 194 8.04 16.31 4.86
N ARG A 195 9.24 15.81 4.57
CA ARG A 195 9.51 14.91 3.42
C ARG A 195 8.76 13.59 3.52
N LEU A 196 8.72 12.96 4.69
CA LEU A 196 7.94 11.73 4.90
C LEU A 196 6.43 11.98 4.68
N TYR A 197 5.90 13.12 5.12
CA TYR A 197 4.49 13.47 4.95
C TYR A 197 4.14 13.80 3.50
N GLU A 198 5.05 14.40 2.73
CA GLU A 198 4.89 14.62 1.29
C GLU A 198 4.86 13.29 0.51
N ARG A 199 5.71 12.33 0.92
CA ARG A 199 5.77 10.99 0.34
C ARG A 199 4.52 10.17 0.69
N ALA A 200 4.03 10.25 1.93
CA ALA A 200 2.75 9.67 2.34
C ALA A 200 1.57 10.27 1.55
N ALA A 201 1.54 11.60 1.44
CA ALA A 201 0.54 12.31 0.63
C ALA A 201 0.59 11.93 -0.86
N ALA A 202 1.72 11.44 -1.39
CA ALA A 202 1.81 10.95 -2.76
C ALA A 202 1.08 9.60 -2.97
N GLY A 203 0.89 8.78 -1.94
CA GLY A 203 0.15 7.51 -1.99
C GLY A 203 -1.38 7.62 -1.81
N VAL A 204 -1.85 8.69 -1.15
CA VAL A 204 -3.28 8.96 -0.90
C VAL A 204 -3.98 9.46 -2.17
N PRO A 205 -5.28 9.21 -2.45
CA PRO A 205 -5.92 9.60 -3.71
C PRO A 205 -5.77 11.08 -4.12
N ALA A 206 -5.57 11.33 -5.43
CA ALA A 206 -5.07 12.61 -5.96
C ALA A 206 -5.94 13.86 -5.67
N ARG A 207 -7.24 13.68 -5.39
CA ARG A 207 -8.20 14.76 -5.14
C ARG A 207 -8.94 14.64 -3.80
N SER A 208 -8.41 13.87 -2.82
CA SER A 208 -9.05 13.75 -1.51
C SER A 208 -8.65 14.87 -0.53
N ALA A 209 -9.52 15.14 0.44
CA ALA A 209 -9.22 16.02 1.57
C ALA A 209 -8.03 15.49 2.39
N GLU A 210 -7.87 14.17 2.47
CA GLU A 210 -6.80 13.47 3.20
C GLU A 210 -5.42 13.81 2.62
N ARG A 211 -5.24 13.77 1.29
CA ARG A 211 -4.00 14.20 0.62
C ARG A 211 -3.72 15.68 0.90
N THR A 212 -4.77 16.49 1.02
CA THR A 212 -4.66 17.93 1.30
C THR A 212 -4.25 18.18 2.74
N LEU A 213 -4.76 17.38 3.69
CA LEU A 213 -4.41 17.38 5.11
C LEU A 213 -2.95 16.98 5.34
N LEU A 214 -2.47 15.87 4.77
CA LEU A 214 -1.05 15.47 4.91
C LEU A 214 -0.10 16.53 4.32
N ARG A 215 -0.48 17.17 3.21
CA ARG A 215 0.25 18.32 2.64
C ARG A 215 0.18 19.58 3.52
N ALA A 216 -0.88 19.75 4.31
CA ALA A 216 -0.97 20.84 5.29
C ALA A 216 -0.07 20.58 6.50
N ALA A 217 -0.04 19.35 7.02
CA ALA A 217 0.91 18.93 8.06
C ALA A 217 2.37 19.08 7.60
N ALA A 218 2.72 18.66 6.38
CA ALA A 218 4.07 18.87 5.83
C ALA A 218 4.47 20.35 5.74
N ARG A 219 3.55 21.24 5.37
CA ARG A 219 3.80 22.70 5.41
C ARG A 219 3.93 23.22 6.85
N ALA A 220 3.11 22.74 7.77
CA ALA A 220 3.15 23.15 9.17
C ALA A 220 4.44 22.69 9.90
N LEU A 221 5.05 21.59 9.46
CA LEU A 221 6.37 21.16 9.92
C LEU A 221 7.49 22.12 9.47
N ARG A 222 7.35 22.75 8.29
CA ARG A 222 8.29 23.77 7.76
C ARG A 222 7.96 25.21 8.14
N ASP A 223 6.97 25.45 8.99
CA ASP A 223 6.55 26.81 9.36
C ASP A 223 7.46 27.41 10.44
N GLU A 224 8.64 27.88 10.04
CA GLU A 224 9.65 28.52 10.90
C GLU A 224 9.13 29.71 11.71
N SER A 225 7.96 30.29 11.37
CA SER A 225 7.32 31.33 12.19
C SER A 225 6.73 30.82 13.50
N ARG A 226 6.62 29.49 13.68
CA ARG A 226 5.98 28.83 14.83
C ARG A 226 7.02 28.05 15.67
N PRO A 227 6.83 27.93 17.00
CA PRO A 227 7.71 27.12 17.83
C PRO A 227 7.79 25.64 17.38
N PRO A 228 8.97 24.98 17.44
CA PRO A 228 9.15 23.58 17.02
C PRO A 228 8.11 22.59 17.56
N ALA A 229 7.72 22.70 18.83
CA ALA A 229 6.67 21.85 19.42
C ALA A 229 5.28 22.06 18.77
N ALA A 230 4.95 23.29 18.37
CA ALA A 230 3.69 23.61 17.69
C ALA A 230 3.69 23.20 16.20
N ARG A 231 4.87 23.16 15.58
CA ARG A 231 5.11 22.59 14.23
C ARG A 231 4.91 21.07 14.28
N LEU A 232 5.56 20.38 15.22
CA LEU A 232 5.41 18.94 15.43
C LEU A 232 3.95 18.55 15.75
N ALA A 233 3.28 19.24 16.68
CA ALA A 233 1.90 18.93 17.07
C ALA A 233 0.91 18.99 15.89
N ALA A 234 1.14 19.86 14.90
CA ALA A 234 0.31 19.95 13.69
C ALA A 234 0.46 18.73 12.75
N ALA A 235 1.43 17.85 12.99
CA ALA A 235 1.63 16.59 12.29
C ALA A 235 1.16 15.37 13.11
N LEU A 236 0.74 15.55 14.37
CA LEU A 236 0.34 14.47 15.29
C LEU A 236 -1.15 14.60 15.70
N THR A 237 -2.00 15.05 14.77
CA THR A 237 -3.44 15.21 15.04
C THR A 237 -4.22 13.93 14.74
N PRO A 238 -5.36 13.66 15.41
CA PRO A 238 -6.15 12.44 15.17
C PRO A 238 -6.64 12.28 13.72
N GLU A 239 -6.86 13.39 13.01
CA GLU A 239 -7.27 13.39 11.60
C GLU A 239 -6.12 12.94 10.70
N VAL A 240 -4.88 13.34 11.01
CA VAL A 240 -3.67 12.86 10.32
C VAL A 240 -3.47 11.37 10.58
N ASP A 241 -3.63 10.94 11.83
CA ASP A 241 -3.47 9.54 12.24
C ASP A 241 -4.48 8.63 11.54
N ALA A 242 -5.73 9.05 11.43
CA ALA A 242 -6.77 8.34 10.69
C ALA A 242 -6.39 8.16 9.19
N VAL A 243 -5.79 9.18 8.56
CA VAL A 243 -5.32 9.07 7.17
C VAL A 243 -4.13 8.12 7.06
N LEU A 244 -3.15 8.19 7.97
CA LEU A 244 -1.96 7.33 7.93
C LEU A 244 -2.27 5.88 8.27
N ALA A 245 -3.25 5.61 9.14
CA ALA A 245 -3.76 4.26 9.40
C ALA A 245 -4.52 3.66 8.19
N ARG A 246 -5.15 4.52 7.37
CA ARG A 246 -5.85 4.15 6.13
C ARG A 246 -4.90 3.97 4.94
N HIS A 247 -3.86 4.80 4.88
CA HIS A 247 -2.93 4.96 3.76
C HIS A 247 -1.49 5.19 4.27
N PRO A 248 -0.84 4.17 4.87
CA PRO A 248 0.50 4.31 5.42
C PRO A 248 1.56 4.48 4.31
N LEU A 249 2.67 5.15 4.66
CA LEU A 249 3.87 5.17 3.81
C LEU A 249 4.60 3.82 3.96
N ARG A 250 4.45 2.94 2.97
CA ARG A 250 5.03 1.60 2.97
C ARG A 250 6.32 1.56 2.15
N GLU A 251 7.45 1.32 2.80
CA GLU A 251 8.77 1.21 2.15
C GLU A 251 9.28 -0.23 2.10
N LEU A 252 9.99 -0.59 1.02
CA LEU A 252 10.67 -1.89 0.88
C LEU A 252 9.72 -3.11 1.03
N VAL A 253 8.45 -2.93 0.59
CA VAL A 253 7.37 -3.91 0.74
C VAL A 253 7.81 -5.30 0.28
N THR A 254 7.77 -6.24 1.22
CA THR A 254 8.07 -7.66 1.00
C THR A 254 6.80 -8.46 1.27
N ALA A 255 6.51 -9.44 0.42
CA ALA A 255 5.33 -10.30 0.53
C ALA A 255 5.74 -11.77 0.77
N SER A 256 4.96 -12.50 1.57
CA SER A 256 5.10 -13.95 1.72
C SER A 256 4.74 -14.69 0.43
N ALA A 257 5.00 -16.00 0.39
CA ALA A 257 4.29 -16.88 -0.52
C ALA A 257 2.77 -16.83 -0.24
N PRO A 258 1.90 -16.99 -1.25
CA PRO A 258 0.45 -17.08 -1.04
C PRO A 258 0.08 -18.44 -0.45
N MET A 259 -0.66 -18.42 0.66
CA MET A 259 -1.08 -19.60 1.40
C MET A 259 -2.54 -19.96 1.04
N PRO A 260 -2.86 -21.24 0.76
CA PRO A 260 -4.20 -21.64 0.34
C PRO A 260 -5.20 -21.75 1.50
N LEU A 261 -6.42 -21.28 1.26
CA LEU A 261 -7.57 -21.38 2.18
C LEU A 261 -8.76 -21.99 1.42
N LEU A 262 -9.31 -23.07 1.93
CA LEU A 262 -10.58 -23.63 1.46
C LEU A 262 -11.69 -23.09 2.35
N VAL A 263 -12.58 -22.30 1.76
CA VAL A 263 -13.78 -21.77 2.42
C VAL A 263 -14.96 -22.62 2.01
N GLU A 264 -15.60 -23.25 2.98
CA GLU A 264 -16.79 -24.07 2.78
C GLU A 264 -18.05 -23.28 3.12
N ARG A 265 -19.22 -23.88 2.84
CA ARG A 265 -20.50 -23.36 3.33
C ARG A 265 -20.66 -23.67 4.82
N GLU A 266 -21.57 -22.95 5.47
CA GLU A 266 -22.27 -23.40 6.68
C GLU A 266 -23.05 -24.70 6.40
#